data_AF-A0A497KQD8-F1
#
_entry.id   AF-A0A497KQD8-F1
#
_cell.length_a   1.000
_cell.length_b   1.000
_cell.length_c   1.000
_cell.angle_alpha   90.00
_cell.angle_beta   90.00
_cell.angle_gamma   90.00
#
_symmetry.space_group_name_H-M   'P 1'
#
loop_
_entity.id
_entity.type
_entity.pdbx_description
1 polymer ?
#
loop_
_entity_poly.entity_id
_entity_poly.type
_entity_poly.pdbx_seq_one_letter_code
_entity_poly.pdbx_strand_id
1 'polypeptide(L)'
;MTRERRRKPAEILPRAFRETYFSLFSGPEPETLHADLYRMLIDEGTDVIVQQLKEYNRRRRRLLSRIRGKIEVRRLKRDEKIAGLQVVASDAGNNGVDLRSAFIPLYASTALTAKGWNIIDEPIFRAGKPDVWADEFRTQQRESLLAFKIQCEVTEEAVERWDPDLVLIDGSLLLNFWLLPPPDSTKDYIRNFQEALLSSVGLLHYCYERGIPIVGFVKRTRINHICKKFRVPKLRDTALMDLILRLGEYTLPEDEPMKGRIVNSYRKKAEELGIPNREIVEFTSIYSSYIRTGLTTPFRLEIPEYCLDQLEKISTLIFTTSEEENGIPFSISEADRLTKVTTNISNIRTLMIYSKALDLVRKGEMNMHDLNLLALQHGEPWALNDGEYVSNLLGGEQVA
;
A
#
# COMPACT_ATOMS: atom_id res chain seq x y z
N MET A 1 -4.38 -58.46 24.51
CA MET A 1 -4.79 -57.58 25.64
C MET A 1 -3.55 -56.77 26.04
N THR A 2 -3.55 -55.45 26.17
CA THR A 2 -4.68 -54.49 26.18
C THR A 2 -4.21 -53.15 25.59
N ARG A 3 -5.10 -52.50 24.80
CA ARG A 3 -5.26 -51.03 24.69
C ARG A 3 -5.11 -50.41 26.11
N GLU A 4 -4.49 -49.27 26.37
CA GLU A 4 -4.78 -47.89 25.94
C GLU A 4 -3.80 -46.99 26.78
N ARG A 5 -3.44 -45.72 26.54
CA ARG A 5 -3.95 -44.62 25.71
C ARG A 5 -2.80 -43.87 25.01
N ARG A 6 -3.07 -43.34 23.82
CA ARG A 6 -2.46 -42.10 23.30
C ARG A 6 -3.61 -41.13 23.02
N ARG A 7 -3.68 -40.00 23.74
CA ARG A 7 -4.70 -38.97 23.47
C ARG A 7 -4.43 -38.36 22.09
N LYS A 8 -5.46 -38.33 21.24
CA LYS A 8 -5.39 -37.73 19.90
C LYS A 8 -5.32 -36.20 20.03
N PRO A 9 -4.53 -35.47 19.22
CA PRO A 9 -4.56 -34.00 19.20
C PRO A 9 -5.89 -33.40 18.69
N ALA A 10 -6.73 -34.22 18.05
CA ALA A 10 -7.96 -33.84 17.36
C ALA A 10 -9.15 -33.42 18.26
N GLU A 11 -8.93 -33.08 19.54
CA GLU A 11 -9.99 -32.60 20.45
C GLU A 11 -9.81 -31.14 20.90
N ILE A 12 -8.69 -30.49 20.55
CA ILE A 12 -8.33 -29.15 21.08
C ILE A 12 -8.90 -27.99 20.24
N LEU A 13 -9.30 -28.21 18.98
CA LEU A 13 -9.82 -27.17 18.10
C LEU A 13 -11.34 -26.94 18.29
N PRO A 14 -11.83 -25.68 18.41
CA PRO A 14 -13.25 -25.35 18.48
C PRO A 14 -14.04 -25.91 17.29
N ARG A 15 -15.27 -26.37 17.53
CA ARG A 15 -16.10 -27.04 16.53
C ARG A 15 -16.38 -26.17 15.29
N ALA A 16 -16.79 -24.92 15.51
CA ALA A 16 -16.99 -23.93 14.44
C ALA A 16 -15.72 -23.72 13.58
N PHE A 17 -14.52 -23.71 14.20
CA PHE A 17 -13.27 -23.54 13.47
C PHE A 17 -12.98 -24.72 12.51
N ARG A 18 -13.39 -25.93 12.89
CA ARG A 18 -13.27 -27.11 12.02
C ARG A 18 -14.29 -27.09 10.88
N GLU A 19 -15.55 -26.80 11.20
CA GLU A 19 -16.64 -26.80 10.22
C GLU A 19 -16.45 -25.70 9.16
N THR A 20 -15.87 -24.54 9.52
CA THR A 20 -15.59 -23.46 8.56
C THR A 20 -14.36 -23.74 7.67
N TYR A 21 -13.26 -24.26 8.20
CA TYR A 21 -12.02 -24.46 7.41
C TYR A 21 -11.93 -25.82 6.72
N PHE A 22 -12.56 -26.88 7.24
CA PHE A 22 -12.53 -28.21 6.63
C PHE A 22 -13.73 -28.51 5.72
N SER A 23 -14.76 -27.65 5.67
CA SER A 23 -15.86 -27.81 4.69
C SER A 23 -15.40 -27.61 3.24
N LEU A 24 -14.31 -26.87 3.02
CA LEU A 24 -13.62 -26.77 1.72
C LEU A 24 -13.14 -28.14 1.17
N PHE A 25 -12.98 -29.15 2.03
CA PHE A 25 -12.62 -30.53 1.67
C PHE A 25 -13.82 -31.50 1.74
N SER A 26 -15.06 -31.00 1.76
CA SER A 26 -16.28 -31.82 1.89
C SER A 26 -17.06 -32.03 0.59
N GLY A 27 -16.70 -31.33 -0.49
CA GLY A 27 -17.07 -31.72 -1.85
C GLY A 27 -16.08 -32.75 -2.40
N PRO A 28 -16.42 -33.48 -3.47
CA PRO A 28 -15.42 -34.24 -4.22
C PRO A 28 -14.40 -33.24 -4.79
N GLU A 29 -13.18 -33.25 -4.26
CA GLU A 29 -12.08 -32.49 -4.86
C GLU A 29 -11.89 -32.95 -6.32
N PRO A 30 -11.53 -32.06 -7.26
CA PRO A 30 -10.88 -32.50 -8.49
C PRO A 30 -9.64 -33.30 -8.06
N GLU A 31 -9.56 -34.58 -8.45
CA GLU A 31 -8.64 -35.58 -7.86
C GLU A 31 -7.29 -34.95 -7.51
N THR A 32 -6.99 -34.87 -6.20
CA THR A 32 -5.75 -34.25 -5.71
C THR A 32 -4.56 -35.13 -6.09
N LEU A 33 -4.04 -34.90 -7.30
CA LEU A 33 -3.03 -35.70 -8.00
C LEU A 33 -1.83 -36.10 -7.12
N HIS A 34 -1.49 -35.29 -6.11
CA HIS A 34 -0.35 -35.52 -5.22
C HIS A 34 -0.68 -35.21 -3.74
N ALA A 35 -1.47 -36.06 -3.07
CA ALA A 35 -1.78 -35.92 -1.63
C ALA A 35 -0.53 -35.82 -0.73
N ASP A 36 0.57 -36.52 -1.07
CA ASP A 36 1.86 -36.40 -0.35
C ASP A 36 2.47 -34.99 -0.45
N LEU A 37 2.32 -34.30 -1.59
CA LEU A 37 2.80 -32.91 -1.75
C LEU A 37 2.04 -31.97 -0.82
N TYR A 38 0.72 -32.14 -0.70
CA TYR A 38 -0.09 -31.36 0.25
C TYR A 38 0.29 -31.65 1.69
N ARG A 39 0.55 -32.91 2.08
CA ARG A 39 1.06 -33.24 3.43
C ARG A 39 2.41 -32.57 3.73
N MET A 40 3.34 -32.59 2.76
CA MET A 40 4.65 -31.95 2.92
C MET A 40 4.54 -30.42 3.02
N LEU A 41 3.69 -29.78 2.22
CA LEU A 41 3.50 -28.32 2.22
C LEU A 41 2.72 -27.83 3.46
N ILE A 42 1.64 -28.52 3.82
CA ILE A 42 0.73 -28.11 4.89
C ILE A 42 1.25 -28.59 6.25
N ASP A 43 1.43 -29.89 6.48
CA ASP A 43 1.73 -30.39 7.82
C ASP A 43 3.21 -30.20 8.18
N GLU A 44 4.10 -30.80 7.40
CA GLU A 44 5.56 -30.76 7.67
C GLU A 44 6.11 -29.33 7.54
N GLY A 45 5.63 -28.59 6.54
CA GLY A 45 5.93 -27.16 6.35
C GLY A 45 5.44 -26.28 7.50
N THR A 46 4.20 -26.47 8.00
CA THR A 46 3.66 -25.65 9.09
C THR A 46 4.42 -25.84 10.39
N ASP A 47 4.77 -27.06 10.77
CA ASP A 47 5.52 -27.31 12.01
C ASP A 47 6.89 -26.60 11.99
N VAL A 48 7.60 -26.65 10.86
CA VAL A 48 8.86 -25.93 10.66
C VAL A 48 8.65 -24.41 10.75
N ILE A 49 7.61 -23.87 10.11
CA ILE A 49 7.27 -22.44 10.17
C ILE A 49 6.94 -22.02 11.60
N VAL A 50 6.16 -22.79 12.36
CA VAL A 50 5.80 -22.49 13.75
C VAL A 50 7.04 -22.46 14.65
N GLN A 51 8.00 -23.36 14.47
CA GLN A 51 9.27 -23.30 15.20
C GLN A 51 10.10 -22.06 14.82
N GLN A 52 10.14 -21.68 13.53
CA GLN A 52 10.81 -20.45 13.08
C GLN A 52 10.15 -19.19 13.68
N LEU A 53 8.82 -19.12 13.72
CA LEU A 53 8.06 -18.04 14.36
C LEU A 53 8.30 -17.97 15.87
N LYS A 54 8.41 -19.12 16.54
CA LYS A 54 8.73 -19.21 17.98
C LYS A 54 10.13 -18.66 18.28
N GLU A 55 11.12 -18.97 17.43
CA GLU A 55 12.47 -18.41 17.53
C GLU A 55 12.52 -16.93 17.14
N TYR A 56 11.75 -16.50 16.14
CA TYR A 56 11.58 -15.08 15.79
C TYR A 56 11.06 -14.26 16.97
N ASN A 57 10.01 -14.75 17.65
CA ASN A 57 9.45 -14.11 18.84
C ASN A 57 10.45 -14.09 20.02
N ARG A 58 11.24 -15.16 20.21
CA ARG A 58 12.35 -15.16 21.20
C ARG A 58 13.39 -14.08 20.90
N ARG A 59 13.80 -13.91 19.64
CA ARG A 59 14.74 -12.85 19.22
C ARG A 59 14.16 -11.46 19.45
N ARG A 60 12.90 -11.24 19.03
CA ARG A 60 12.12 -10.01 19.26
C ARG A 60 12.09 -9.62 20.75
N ARG A 61 11.78 -10.56 21.65
CA ARG A 61 11.76 -10.34 23.11
C ARG A 61 13.15 -10.11 23.71
N ARG A 62 14.19 -10.82 23.25
CA ARG A 62 15.59 -10.58 23.67
C ARG A 62 16.12 -9.21 23.22
N LEU A 63 15.56 -8.65 22.16
CA LEU A 63 15.92 -7.32 21.68
C LEU A 63 15.30 -6.22 22.55
N LEU A 64 14.05 -6.40 23.01
CA LEU A 64 13.36 -5.46 23.89
C LEU A 64 14.18 -5.12 25.15
N SER A 65 14.81 -6.11 25.79
CA SER A 65 15.66 -5.86 26.98
C SER A 65 16.95 -5.07 26.70
N ARG A 66 17.40 -5.00 25.43
CA ARG A 66 18.58 -4.22 25.00
C ARG A 66 18.24 -2.80 24.54
N ILE A 67 16.98 -2.56 24.21
CA ILE A 67 16.43 -1.32 23.64
C ILE A 67 15.65 -0.51 24.69
N ARG A 68 15.23 -1.13 25.81
CA ARG A 68 14.56 -0.45 26.91
C ARG A 68 15.36 0.79 27.37
N GLY A 69 14.73 1.96 27.27
CA GLY A 69 15.36 3.26 27.59
C GLY A 69 16.23 3.88 26.49
N LYS A 70 16.29 3.29 25.28
CA LYS A 70 17.01 3.83 24.11
C LYS A 70 16.11 4.37 23.00
N ILE A 71 14.80 4.11 23.09
CA ILE A 71 13.77 4.72 22.25
C ILE A 71 12.93 5.55 23.21
N GLU A 72 12.92 6.86 23.02
CA GLU A 72 12.02 7.74 23.77
C GLU A 72 10.60 7.53 23.27
N VAL A 73 9.69 7.30 24.21
CA VAL A 73 8.27 7.10 23.96
C VAL A 73 7.50 8.16 24.73
N ARG A 74 6.62 8.87 24.04
CA ARG A 74 5.73 9.87 24.61
C ARG A 74 4.27 9.40 24.50
N ARG A 75 3.44 9.90 25.40
CA ARG A 75 2.03 9.51 25.50
C ARG A 75 1.12 10.69 25.18
N LEU A 76 0.20 10.45 24.27
CA LEU A 76 -0.80 11.38 23.78
C LEU A 76 -2.05 11.33 24.66
N LYS A 77 -2.82 12.41 24.60
CA LYS A 77 -4.22 12.46 25.03
C LYS A 77 -5.06 12.82 23.82
N ARG A 78 -6.32 12.36 23.75
CA ARG A 78 -7.24 12.85 22.73
C ARG A 78 -7.54 14.33 23.00
N ASP A 79 -7.57 15.15 21.94
CA ASP A 79 -7.90 16.57 22.01
C ASP A 79 -8.80 16.97 20.83
N GLU A 80 -10.08 17.16 21.10
CA GLU A 80 -11.09 17.54 20.11
C GLU A 80 -10.82 18.92 19.47
N LYS A 81 -10.07 19.81 20.13
CA LYS A 81 -9.66 21.09 19.52
C LYS A 81 -8.63 20.86 18.42
N ILE A 82 -7.71 19.92 18.63
CA ILE A 82 -6.72 19.53 17.64
C ILE A 82 -7.40 18.72 16.52
N ALA A 83 -8.40 17.89 16.84
CA ALA A 83 -9.21 17.21 15.83
C ALA A 83 -9.97 18.19 14.90
N GLY A 84 -10.34 19.37 15.40
CA GLY A 84 -11.01 20.42 14.62
C GLY A 84 -10.15 21.15 13.57
N LEU A 85 -8.84 20.87 13.51
CA LEU A 85 -7.94 21.41 12.48
C LEU A 85 -8.32 20.89 11.08
N GLN A 86 -8.07 21.70 10.06
CA GLN A 86 -8.31 21.35 8.67
C GLN A 86 -7.19 20.47 8.13
N VAL A 87 -7.54 19.25 7.74
CA VAL A 87 -6.58 18.28 7.19
C VAL A 87 -6.90 18.04 5.72
N VAL A 88 -5.88 18.03 4.87
CA VAL A 88 -5.96 17.39 3.55
C VAL A 88 -5.41 15.98 3.67
N ALA A 89 -6.13 15.00 3.14
CA ALA A 89 -5.65 13.63 3.03
C ALA A 89 -5.76 13.12 1.59
N SER A 90 -4.77 12.36 1.15
CA SER A 90 -4.75 11.79 -0.21
C SER A 90 -4.26 10.34 -0.25
N ASP A 91 -4.78 9.59 -1.21
CA ASP A 91 -4.36 8.22 -1.52
C ASP A 91 -4.30 8.01 -3.05
N ALA A 92 -3.68 6.92 -3.51
CA ALA A 92 -3.75 6.49 -4.90
C ALA A 92 -3.88 4.97 -5.03
N GLY A 93 -4.90 4.55 -5.80
CA GLY A 93 -5.16 3.15 -6.11
C GLY A 93 -4.74 2.80 -7.53
N ASN A 94 -4.24 1.58 -7.73
CA ASN A 94 -3.89 1.03 -9.03
C ASN A 94 -4.21 -0.46 -9.14
N ASN A 95 -4.65 -0.89 -10.33
CA ASN A 95 -5.02 -2.27 -10.62
C ASN A 95 -5.18 -2.51 -12.15
N GLY A 96 -4.16 -2.21 -12.95
CA GLY A 96 -4.15 -2.49 -14.39
C GLY A 96 -4.20 -3.99 -14.70
N VAL A 97 -4.43 -4.32 -15.99
CA VAL A 97 -4.63 -5.71 -16.45
C VAL A 97 -3.58 -6.09 -17.47
N ASP A 98 -3.01 -7.28 -17.33
CA ASP A 98 -2.11 -7.86 -18.34
C ASP A 98 -2.90 -8.68 -19.37
N LEU A 99 -2.90 -8.19 -20.61
CA LEU A 99 -3.49 -8.88 -21.76
C LEU A 99 -2.36 -9.51 -22.58
N ARG A 100 -2.69 -10.56 -23.32
CA ARG A 100 -1.75 -11.34 -24.15
C ARG A 100 -0.88 -10.47 -25.07
N SER A 101 -1.36 -9.31 -25.52
CA SER A 101 -0.61 -8.39 -26.37
C SER A 101 0.03 -7.20 -25.64
N ALA A 102 -0.47 -6.80 -24.47
CA ALA A 102 -0.08 -5.57 -23.77
C ALA A 102 -0.74 -5.45 -22.39
N PHE A 103 -0.11 -4.70 -21.51
CA PHE A 103 -0.72 -4.25 -20.26
C PHE A 103 -1.54 -2.98 -20.46
N ILE A 104 -2.74 -2.93 -19.86
CA ILE A 104 -3.61 -1.75 -19.87
C ILE A 104 -3.67 -1.18 -18.44
N PRO A 105 -2.99 -0.06 -18.14
CA PRO A 105 -2.96 0.51 -16.80
C PRO A 105 -4.33 1.07 -16.38
N LEU A 106 -4.64 0.93 -15.09
CA LEU A 106 -5.79 1.50 -14.41
C LEU A 106 -5.34 2.03 -13.03
N TYR A 107 -5.16 3.34 -12.94
CA TYR A 107 -4.78 4.01 -11.69
C TYR A 107 -5.60 5.29 -11.51
N ALA A 108 -5.80 5.69 -10.26
CA ALA A 108 -6.51 6.91 -9.89
C ALA A 108 -6.03 7.42 -8.52
N SER A 109 -6.26 8.70 -8.24
CA SER A 109 -5.98 9.31 -6.93
C SER A 109 -7.09 10.26 -6.54
N THR A 110 -7.24 10.45 -5.23
CA THR A 110 -8.09 11.48 -4.64
C THR A 110 -7.32 12.29 -3.60
N ALA A 111 -7.75 13.53 -3.41
CA ALA A 111 -7.52 14.26 -2.17
C ALA A 111 -8.85 14.81 -1.65
N LEU A 112 -9.03 14.75 -0.34
CA LEU A 112 -10.19 15.29 0.37
C LEU A 112 -9.72 16.21 1.49
N THR A 113 -10.58 17.13 1.90
CA THR A 113 -10.38 17.93 3.12
C THR A 113 -11.39 17.55 4.20
N ALA A 114 -10.92 17.46 5.44
CA ALA A 114 -11.70 17.04 6.59
C ALA A 114 -11.42 17.89 7.84
N LYS A 115 -12.42 17.97 8.73
CA LYS A 115 -12.30 18.48 10.10
C LYS A 115 -12.94 17.47 11.05
N GLY A 116 -12.15 16.94 11.98
CA GLY A 116 -12.52 15.82 12.84
C GLY A 116 -12.97 14.60 12.04
N TRP A 117 -14.27 14.30 12.12
CA TRP A 117 -14.91 13.13 11.51
C TRP A 117 -15.80 13.49 10.30
N ASN A 118 -15.61 14.67 9.71
CA ASN A 118 -16.42 15.15 8.58
C ASN A 118 -15.53 15.58 7.41
N ILE A 119 -15.87 15.14 6.20
CA ILE A 119 -15.40 15.74 4.95
C ILE A 119 -16.13 17.08 4.77
N ILE A 120 -15.41 18.16 4.46
CA ILE A 120 -15.97 19.53 4.47
C ILE A 120 -16.15 20.18 3.10
N ASP A 121 -15.63 19.58 2.03
CA ASP A 121 -15.79 20.01 0.63
C ASP A 121 -15.73 18.79 -0.31
N GLU A 122 -16.12 18.95 -1.57
CA GLU A 122 -16.12 17.88 -2.58
C GLU A 122 -14.68 17.40 -2.88
N PRO A 123 -14.38 16.09 -2.76
CA PRO A 123 -13.03 15.56 -3.04
C PRO A 123 -12.58 15.80 -4.48
N ILE A 124 -11.29 16.07 -4.65
CA ILE A 124 -10.65 16.16 -5.97
C ILE A 124 -10.34 14.74 -6.43
N PHE A 125 -10.66 14.41 -7.68
CA PHE A 125 -10.40 13.11 -8.29
C PHE A 125 -9.56 13.27 -9.56
N ARG A 126 -8.54 12.43 -9.73
CA ARG A 126 -7.76 12.36 -10.97
C ARG A 126 -7.63 10.91 -11.41
N ALA A 127 -8.14 10.62 -12.60
CA ALA A 127 -7.93 9.33 -13.27
C ALA A 127 -6.60 9.34 -14.03
N GLY A 128 -5.93 8.20 -14.04
CA GLY A 128 -4.73 7.98 -14.85
C GLY A 128 -5.01 8.07 -16.34
N LYS A 129 -4.01 8.49 -17.12
CA LYS A 129 -4.11 8.54 -18.57
C LYS A 129 -4.36 7.13 -19.13
N PRO A 130 -5.41 6.91 -19.94
CA PRO A 130 -5.59 5.65 -20.68
C PRO A 130 -4.43 5.44 -21.67
N ASP A 131 -3.88 4.24 -21.67
CA ASP A 131 -2.68 3.89 -22.44
C ASP A 131 -2.64 2.37 -22.70
N VAL A 132 -1.69 1.90 -23.52
CA VAL A 132 -1.46 0.48 -23.82
C VAL A 132 0.04 0.22 -23.87
N TRP A 133 0.56 -0.66 -23.02
CA TRP A 133 2.00 -0.93 -22.89
C TRP A 133 2.35 -2.33 -23.40
N ALA A 134 2.86 -2.41 -24.63
CA ALA A 134 3.22 -3.67 -25.28
C ALA A 134 4.66 -4.14 -25.01
N ASP A 135 5.55 -3.22 -24.58
CA ASP A 135 6.99 -3.44 -24.40
C ASP A 135 7.48 -3.24 -22.95
N GLU A 136 6.58 -2.92 -22.03
CA GLU A 136 6.92 -2.65 -20.63
C GLU A 136 7.00 -3.94 -19.81
N PHE A 137 8.19 -4.33 -19.36
CA PHE A 137 8.40 -5.51 -18.53
C PHE A 137 8.03 -5.30 -17.05
N ARG A 138 7.89 -4.04 -16.60
CA ARG A 138 7.68 -3.67 -15.19
C ARG A 138 6.37 -2.92 -14.98
N THR A 139 5.33 -3.39 -15.65
CA THR A 139 3.97 -2.85 -15.71
C THR A 139 3.47 -2.32 -14.35
N GLN A 140 3.38 -3.18 -13.34
CA GLN A 140 2.93 -2.84 -11.98
C GLN A 140 3.80 -1.76 -11.30
N GLN A 141 5.11 -1.72 -11.57
CA GLN A 141 6.02 -0.72 -11.01
C GLN A 141 5.85 0.64 -11.70
N ARG A 142 5.70 0.65 -13.04
CA ARG A 142 5.42 1.86 -13.81
C ARG A 142 4.06 2.44 -13.47
N GLU A 143 3.06 1.59 -13.30
CA GLU A 143 1.73 2.00 -12.86
C GLU A 143 1.76 2.58 -11.43
N SER A 144 2.49 1.95 -10.51
CA SER A 144 2.67 2.50 -9.15
C SER A 144 3.37 3.86 -9.14
N LEU A 145 4.34 4.09 -10.04
CA LEU A 145 4.97 5.40 -10.23
C LEU A 145 3.99 6.46 -10.72
N LEU A 146 3.14 6.10 -11.69
CA LEU A 146 2.13 7.02 -12.24
C LEU A 146 1.01 7.31 -11.24
N ALA A 147 0.59 6.32 -10.46
CA ALA A 147 -0.35 6.49 -9.35
C ALA A 147 0.20 7.47 -8.28
N PHE A 148 1.44 7.27 -7.84
CA PHE A 148 2.10 8.19 -6.91
C PHE A 148 2.29 9.59 -7.48
N LYS A 149 2.63 9.72 -8.77
CA LYS A 149 2.73 11.01 -9.46
C LYS A 149 1.42 11.80 -9.35
N ILE A 150 0.29 11.20 -9.72
CA ILE A 150 -1.02 11.88 -9.65
C ILE A 150 -1.46 12.12 -8.20
N GLN A 151 -1.03 11.31 -7.23
CA GLN A 151 -1.22 11.59 -5.79
C GLN A 151 -0.54 12.90 -5.39
N CYS A 152 0.71 13.11 -5.80
CA CYS A 152 1.41 14.35 -5.52
C CYS A 152 0.69 15.56 -6.16
N GLU A 153 0.36 15.47 -7.46
CA GLU A 153 -0.32 16.55 -8.18
C GLU A 153 -1.69 16.93 -7.58
N VAL A 154 -2.52 15.92 -7.22
CA VAL A 154 -3.84 16.14 -6.63
C VAL A 154 -3.74 16.66 -5.20
N THR A 155 -2.69 16.28 -4.47
CA THR A 155 -2.43 16.85 -3.13
C THR A 155 -1.97 18.31 -3.23
N GLU A 156 -1.14 18.66 -4.21
CA GLU A 156 -0.70 20.04 -4.43
C GLU A 156 -1.90 20.96 -4.78
N GLU A 157 -2.77 20.51 -5.69
CA GLU A 157 -4.05 21.17 -6.02
C GLU A 157 -4.97 21.31 -4.78
N ALA A 158 -5.05 20.28 -3.94
CA ALA A 158 -5.82 20.29 -2.70
C ALA A 158 -5.26 21.28 -1.66
N VAL A 159 -3.93 21.38 -1.52
CA VAL A 159 -3.28 22.34 -0.62
C VAL A 159 -3.48 23.77 -1.13
N GLU A 160 -3.37 24.00 -2.45
CA GLU A 160 -3.66 25.31 -3.05
C GLU A 160 -5.13 25.73 -2.85
N ARG A 161 -6.08 24.82 -3.09
CA ARG A 161 -7.52 25.08 -2.98
C ARG A 161 -8.00 25.32 -1.55
N TRP A 162 -7.47 24.57 -0.58
CA TRP A 162 -8.04 24.50 0.76
C TRP A 162 -7.18 25.10 1.89
N ASP A 163 -5.89 25.38 1.65
CA ASP A 163 -4.95 25.96 2.63
C ASP A 163 -5.01 25.29 4.02
N PRO A 164 -4.73 23.98 4.13
CA PRO A 164 -4.96 23.20 5.34
C PRO A 164 -3.91 23.43 6.45
N ASP A 165 -4.30 23.12 7.69
CA ASP A 165 -3.39 23.09 8.86
C ASP A 165 -2.38 21.93 8.84
N LEU A 166 -2.66 20.88 8.05
CA LEU A 166 -1.88 19.63 7.95
C LEU A 166 -2.22 18.85 6.67
N VAL A 167 -1.21 18.21 6.07
CA VAL A 167 -1.36 17.26 4.97
C VAL A 167 -0.97 15.86 5.42
N LEU A 168 -1.83 14.86 5.15
CA LEU A 168 -1.58 13.44 5.38
C LEU A 168 -1.57 12.68 4.04
N ILE A 169 -0.44 12.09 3.69
CA ILE A 169 -0.31 11.18 2.55
C ILE A 169 -0.54 9.75 3.05
N ASP A 170 -1.47 8.99 2.47
CA ASP A 170 -1.48 7.54 2.70
C ASP A 170 -0.28 6.91 1.98
N GLY A 171 0.62 6.32 2.77
CA GLY A 171 1.91 5.83 2.28
C GLY A 171 3.11 6.69 2.67
N SER A 172 4.12 6.64 1.81
CA SER A 172 5.50 7.08 2.05
C SER A 172 5.75 8.41 1.32
N LEU A 173 6.36 9.39 1.98
CA LEU A 173 6.72 10.66 1.33
C LEU A 173 7.83 10.45 0.29
N LEU A 174 8.69 9.47 0.54
CA LEU A 174 9.72 9.04 -0.39
C LEU A 174 9.20 7.91 -1.29
N LEU A 175 9.47 8.01 -2.60
CA LEU A 175 9.31 6.91 -3.54
C LEU A 175 9.97 5.61 -3.02
N ASN A 176 9.30 4.48 -3.25
CA ASN A 176 9.84 3.18 -2.86
C ASN A 176 11.09 2.86 -3.69
N PHE A 177 12.19 2.45 -3.05
CA PHE A 177 13.47 2.20 -3.72
C PHE A 177 13.41 1.09 -4.79
N TRP A 178 12.41 0.21 -4.75
CA TRP A 178 12.16 -0.78 -5.82
C TRP A 178 11.72 -0.16 -7.15
N LEU A 179 11.25 1.09 -7.13
CA LEU A 179 10.83 1.87 -8.31
C LEU A 179 11.98 2.66 -8.94
N LEU A 180 13.20 2.58 -8.38
CA LEU A 180 14.38 3.18 -9.01
C LEU A 180 14.63 2.51 -10.37
N PRO A 181 14.80 3.27 -11.47
CA PRO A 181 15.03 2.71 -12.79
C PRO A 181 16.28 1.80 -12.79
N PRO A 182 16.14 0.48 -13.06
CA PRO A 182 17.28 -0.39 -13.31
C PRO A 182 17.93 -0.09 -14.68
N PRO A 183 19.12 -0.65 -14.98
CA PRO A 183 19.84 -0.39 -16.24
C PRO A 183 19.08 -0.78 -17.52
N ASP A 184 18.14 -1.73 -17.42
CA ASP A 184 17.28 -2.27 -18.47
C ASP A 184 15.94 -1.52 -18.63
N SER A 185 15.74 -0.39 -17.94
CA SER A 185 14.49 0.39 -18.00
C SER A 185 14.17 0.90 -19.40
N THR A 186 12.89 0.88 -19.76
CA THR A 186 12.38 1.61 -20.93
C THR A 186 12.62 3.12 -20.76
N LYS A 187 12.76 3.85 -21.89
CA LYS A 187 12.87 5.33 -21.86
C LYS A 187 11.66 5.97 -21.18
N ASP A 188 10.50 5.36 -21.38
CA ASP A 188 9.22 5.74 -20.81
C ASP A 188 9.19 5.56 -19.29
N TYR A 189 9.65 4.43 -18.77
CA TYR A 189 9.79 4.19 -17.33
C TYR A 189 10.71 5.24 -16.70
N ILE A 190 11.88 5.52 -17.31
CA ILE A 190 12.82 6.53 -16.82
C ILE A 190 12.15 7.93 -16.80
N ARG A 191 11.42 8.28 -17.86
CA ARG A 191 10.67 9.55 -17.93
C ARG A 191 9.60 9.63 -16.84
N ASN A 192 8.77 8.60 -16.69
CA ASN A 192 7.72 8.56 -15.67
C ASN A 192 8.29 8.60 -14.23
N PHE A 193 9.45 7.97 -13.98
CA PHE A 193 10.16 8.11 -12.70
C PHE A 193 10.63 9.57 -12.46
N GLN A 194 11.19 10.24 -13.47
CA GLN A 194 11.61 11.64 -13.34
C GLN A 194 10.43 12.59 -13.14
N GLU A 195 9.29 12.35 -13.80
CA GLU A 195 8.04 13.09 -13.61
C GLU A 195 7.47 12.87 -12.20
N ALA A 196 7.41 11.64 -11.69
CA ALA A 196 6.95 11.35 -10.34
C ALA A 196 7.85 11.96 -9.26
N LEU A 197 9.17 11.93 -9.49
CA LEU A 197 10.17 12.57 -8.63
C LEU A 197 10.01 14.10 -8.63
N LEU A 198 9.73 14.70 -9.78
CA LEU A 198 9.44 16.13 -9.92
C LEU A 198 8.18 16.52 -9.13
N SER A 199 7.06 15.83 -9.34
CA SER A 199 5.79 16.12 -8.65
C SER A 199 5.91 15.97 -7.13
N SER A 200 6.67 14.98 -6.64
CA SER A 200 6.88 14.76 -5.21
C SER A 200 7.79 15.82 -4.56
N VAL A 201 8.86 16.23 -5.25
CA VAL A 201 9.71 17.34 -4.79
C VAL A 201 8.94 18.67 -4.84
N GLY A 202 8.11 18.88 -5.86
CA GLY A 202 7.19 20.02 -5.98
C GLY A 202 6.29 20.14 -4.76
N LEU A 203 5.50 19.10 -4.46
CA LEU A 203 4.61 19.06 -3.30
C LEU A 203 5.34 19.29 -1.96
N LEU A 204 6.47 18.61 -1.73
CA LEU A 204 7.24 18.75 -0.47
C LEU A 204 7.76 20.19 -0.29
N HIS A 205 8.26 20.81 -1.36
CA HIS A 205 8.72 22.18 -1.38
C HIS A 205 7.56 23.19 -1.23
N TYR A 206 6.43 22.94 -1.88
CA TYR A 206 5.24 23.79 -1.81
C TYR A 206 4.66 23.86 -0.40
N CYS A 207 4.54 22.70 0.28
CA CYS A 207 4.14 22.63 1.68
C CYS A 207 5.16 23.34 2.60
N TYR A 208 6.46 23.17 2.35
CA TYR A 208 7.52 23.85 3.10
C TYR A 208 7.45 25.37 2.98
N GLU A 209 7.35 25.92 1.76
CA GLU A 209 7.28 27.37 1.51
C GLU A 209 6.03 28.01 2.14
N ARG A 210 4.92 27.27 2.25
CA ARG A 210 3.71 27.71 2.96
C ARG A 210 3.75 27.47 4.49
N GLY A 211 4.76 26.76 5.01
CA GLY A 211 4.81 26.34 6.41
C GLY A 211 3.74 25.31 6.81
N ILE A 212 3.14 24.62 5.83
CA ILE A 212 2.10 23.61 6.04
C ILE A 212 2.78 22.25 6.28
N PRO A 213 2.59 21.59 7.45
CA PRO A 213 3.21 20.30 7.70
C PRO A 213 2.65 19.21 6.78
N ILE A 214 3.53 18.33 6.28
CA ILE A 214 3.17 17.16 5.47
C ILE A 214 3.74 15.88 6.10
N VAL A 215 2.91 14.85 6.26
CA VAL A 215 3.29 13.58 6.88
C VAL A 215 2.81 12.38 6.07
N GLY A 216 3.71 11.43 5.85
CA GLY A 216 3.38 10.12 5.27
C GLY A 216 2.91 9.14 6.33
N PHE A 217 1.67 8.67 6.23
CA PHE A 217 1.07 7.67 7.12
C PHE A 217 1.25 6.27 6.52
N VAL A 218 2.25 5.52 6.98
CA VAL A 218 2.62 4.25 6.36
C VAL A 218 1.96 3.05 7.06
N LYS A 219 0.81 2.62 6.53
CA LYS A 219 0.06 1.42 6.96
C LYS A 219 0.90 0.12 6.97
N ARG A 220 1.81 -0.07 6.00
CA ARG A 220 2.46 -1.36 5.71
C ARG A 220 3.97 -1.27 5.50
N THR A 221 4.75 -0.86 6.51
CA THR A 221 6.22 -0.82 6.36
C THR A 221 6.90 -2.19 6.47
N ARG A 222 7.89 -2.42 5.60
CA ARG A 222 8.84 -3.53 5.65
C ARG A 222 10.23 -3.11 6.15
N ILE A 223 10.40 -1.85 6.58
CA ILE A 223 11.69 -1.29 7.01
C ILE A 223 12.12 -1.88 8.37
N ASN A 224 13.44 -1.89 8.54
CA ASN A 224 14.19 -2.49 9.64
C ASN A 224 15.35 -1.58 10.10
N HIS A 225 15.21 -0.25 9.97
CA HIS A 225 16.28 0.71 10.23
C HIS A 225 16.72 0.67 11.69
N ILE A 226 15.75 0.79 12.61
CA ILE A 226 15.97 0.69 14.05
C ILE A 226 16.55 -0.70 14.39
N CYS A 227 15.92 -1.76 13.88
CA CYS A 227 16.38 -3.13 14.11
C CYS A 227 17.80 -3.39 13.57
N LYS A 228 18.20 -2.75 12.46
CA LYS A 228 19.55 -2.82 11.87
C LYS A 228 20.58 -2.09 12.75
N LYS A 229 20.24 -0.91 13.29
CA LYS A 229 21.07 -0.18 14.27
C LYS A 229 21.41 -1.04 15.48
N PHE A 230 20.44 -1.82 15.97
CA PHE A 230 20.64 -2.80 17.06
C PHE A 230 21.14 -4.19 16.63
N ARG A 231 21.69 -4.32 15.40
CA ARG A 231 22.29 -5.54 14.83
C ARG A 231 21.32 -6.73 14.68
N VAL A 232 20.03 -6.49 14.46
CA VAL A 232 18.99 -7.51 14.18
C VAL A 232 18.26 -7.21 12.84
N PRO A 233 18.96 -7.18 11.69
CA PRO A 233 18.37 -6.74 10.41
C PRO A 233 17.27 -7.67 9.86
N LYS A 234 17.04 -8.85 10.43
CA LYS A 234 15.96 -9.77 10.02
C LYS A 234 14.62 -9.51 10.74
N LEU A 235 14.54 -8.50 11.61
CA LEU A 235 13.33 -8.06 12.30
C LEU A 235 12.80 -6.77 11.65
N ARG A 236 11.48 -6.64 11.46
CA ARG A 236 10.86 -5.39 11.01
C ARG A 236 10.68 -4.44 12.19
N ASP A 237 10.80 -3.14 11.96
CA ASP A 237 10.68 -2.15 13.03
C ASP A 237 9.27 -2.14 13.64
N THR A 238 8.20 -2.28 12.85
CA THR A 238 6.82 -2.41 13.36
C THR A 238 6.61 -3.63 14.26
N ALA A 239 7.27 -4.75 13.96
CA ALA A 239 7.24 -5.90 14.84
C ALA A 239 7.95 -5.60 16.17
N LEU A 240 9.05 -4.85 16.18
CA LEU A 240 9.65 -4.39 17.43
C LEU A 240 8.73 -3.40 18.17
N MET A 241 8.18 -2.40 17.48
CA MET A 241 7.34 -1.35 18.07
C MET A 241 6.05 -1.91 18.70
N ASP A 242 5.47 -2.99 18.16
CA ASP A 242 4.30 -3.64 18.78
C ASP A 242 4.60 -4.26 20.18
N LEU A 243 5.88 -4.42 20.58
CA LEU A 243 6.22 -4.73 21.99
C LEU A 243 6.46 -3.49 22.86
N ILE A 244 6.67 -2.32 22.25
CA ILE A 244 7.11 -1.09 22.91
C ILE A 244 5.92 -0.16 23.14
N LEU A 245 5.17 0.14 22.07
CA LEU A 245 4.10 1.13 22.06
C LEU A 245 2.77 0.53 22.54
N ARG A 246 2.16 1.21 23.49
CA ARG A 246 0.76 1.03 23.93
C ARG A 246 -0.15 1.99 23.17
N LEU A 247 -1.46 1.80 23.32
CA LEU A 247 -2.47 2.67 22.72
C LEU A 247 -2.28 4.13 23.19
N GLY A 248 -2.21 5.06 22.24
CA GLY A 248 -1.94 6.48 22.48
C GLY A 248 -0.47 6.81 22.75
N GLU A 249 0.48 5.93 22.40
CA GLU A 249 1.92 6.20 22.50
C GLU A 249 2.58 6.34 21.13
N TYR A 250 3.59 7.20 21.05
CA TYR A 250 4.45 7.39 19.87
C TYR A 250 5.93 7.46 20.25
N THR A 251 6.83 7.12 19.32
CA THR A 251 8.28 7.30 19.48
C THR A 251 8.70 8.69 19.05
N LEU A 252 9.68 9.29 19.73
CA LEU A 252 10.46 10.32 19.04
C LEU A 252 11.22 9.71 17.84
N PRO A 253 11.50 10.48 16.78
CA PRO A 253 12.39 10.03 15.72
C PRO A 253 13.83 9.85 16.22
N GLU A 254 14.64 9.10 15.46
CA GLU A 254 16.07 9.00 15.74
C GLU A 254 16.82 10.27 15.27
N ASP A 255 18.01 10.52 15.82
CA ASP A 255 18.85 11.69 15.51
C ASP A 255 19.32 11.79 14.04
N GLU A 256 19.11 10.74 13.24
CA GLU A 256 19.49 10.71 11.83
C GLU A 256 18.24 10.57 10.92
N PRO A 257 18.12 11.39 9.86
CA PRO A 257 17.08 11.21 8.86
C PRO A 257 17.35 9.97 7.99
N MET A 258 16.34 9.55 7.23
CA MET A 258 16.46 8.45 6.27
C MET A 258 17.54 8.74 5.23
N LYS A 259 18.36 7.73 4.93
CA LYS A 259 19.49 7.81 3.98
C LYS A 259 19.33 6.75 2.89
N GLY A 260 19.65 7.09 1.64
CA GLY A 260 19.66 6.13 0.54
C GLY A 260 19.65 6.77 -0.85
N ARG A 261 19.71 5.93 -1.89
CA ARG A 261 19.70 6.40 -3.29
C ARG A 261 18.50 7.27 -3.62
N ILE A 262 17.32 6.97 -3.09
CA ILE A 262 16.12 7.76 -3.38
C ILE A 262 16.18 9.16 -2.76
N VAL A 263 16.64 9.30 -1.51
CA VAL A 263 16.83 10.62 -0.86
C VAL A 263 17.82 11.47 -1.66
N ASN A 264 18.91 10.85 -2.15
CA ASN A 264 19.85 11.54 -3.04
C ASN A 264 19.21 11.94 -4.38
N SER A 265 18.27 11.16 -4.91
CA SER A 265 17.51 11.53 -6.11
C SER A 265 16.58 12.73 -5.86
N TYR A 266 15.91 12.80 -4.71
CA TYR A 266 15.08 13.95 -4.31
C TYR A 266 15.93 15.21 -4.19
N ARG A 267 17.06 15.13 -3.47
CA ARG A 267 18.01 16.26 -3.32
C ARG A 267 18.52 16.75 -4.68
N LYS A 268 19.00 15.85 -5.53
CA LYS A 268 19.46 16.20 -6.88
C LYS A 268 18.34 16.81 -7.74
N LYS A 269 17.09 16.33 -7.62
CA LYS A 269 15.96 16.93 -8.35
C LYS A 269 15.65 18.34 -7.84
N ALA A 270 15.73 18.58 -6.54
CA ALA A 270 15.56 19.90 -5.95
C ALA A 270 16.69 20.88 -6.35
N GLU A 271 17.94 20.39 -6.41
CA GLU A 271 19.08 21.14 -6.97
C GLU A 271 18.85 21.51 -8.45
N GLU A 272 18.34 20.57 -9.26
CA GLU A 272 17.98 20.78 -10.67
C GLU A 272 16.82 21.80 -10.85
N LEU A 273 16.00 22.02 -9.82
CA LEU A 273 14.94 23.04 -9.78
C LEU A 273 15.44 24.41 -9.30
N GLY A 274 16.72 24.53 -8.93
CA GLY A 274 17.31 25.76 -8.43
C GLY A 274 16.99 26.09 -6.97
N ILE A 275 16.46 25.13 -6.20
CA ILE A 275 16.13 25.32 -4.79
C ILE A 275 17.45 25.44 -3.98
N PRO A 276 17.61 26.44 -3.10
CA PRO A 276 18.78 26.57 -2.23
C PRO A 276 19.05 25.34 -1.35
N ASN A 277 20.30 24.85 -1.34
CA ASN A 277 20.70 23.66 -0.58
C ASN A 277 20.28 23.64 0.90
N ARG A 278 20.15 24.81 1.55
CA ARG A 278 19.67 24.91 2.94
C ARG A 278 18.20 24.48 3.06
N GLU A 279 17.35 24.90 2.13
CA GLU A 279 15.91 24.58 2.08
C GLU A 279 15.70 23.13 1.62
N ILE A 280 16.53 22.63 0.69
CA ILE A 280 16.52 21.22 0.27
C ILE A 280 16.66 20.26 1.47
N VAL A 281 17.50 20.58 2.45
CA VAL A 281 17.69 19.72 3.63
C VAL A 281 16.38 19.64 4.44
N GLU A 282 15.75 20.77 4.72
CA GLU A 282 14.54 20.88 5.55
C GLU A 282 13.41 19.93 5.09
N PHE A 283 13.10 19.89 3.80
CA PHE A 283 12.00 19.07 3.28
C PHE A 283 12.41 17.67 2.76
N THR A 284 13.71 17.40 2.53
CA THR A 284 14.18 16.06 2.07
C THR A 284 14.78 15.19 3.18
N SER A 285 15.14 15.76 4.33
CA SER A 285 15.52 15.03 5.54
C SER A 285 14.27 14.41 6.20
N ILE A 286 13.81 13.28 5.65
CA ILE A 286 12.63 12.58 6.19
C ILE A 286 13.02 11.71 7.38
N TYR A 287 12.43 11.98 8.54
CA TYR A 287 12.56 11.22 9.78
C TYR A 287 11.42 10.21 9.93
N SER A 288 11.64 9.18 10.74
CA SER A 288 10.63 8.14 11.05
C SER A 288 10.22 8.17 12.53
N SER A 289 8.95 8.43 12.80
CA SER A 289 8.31 8.15 14.09
C SER A 289 7.39 6.92 13.95
N TYR A 290 7.07 6.27 15.06
CA TYR A 290 6.08 5.19 15.11
C TYR A 290 5.00 5.52 16.14
N ILE A 291 3.73 5.27 15.80
CA ILE A 291 2.57 5.60 16.64
C ILE A 291 1.62 4.40 16.74
N ARG A 292 1.00 4.19 17.91
CA ARG A 292 -0.08 3.20 18.08
C ARG A 292 -1.38 3.90 18.44
N THR A 293 -2.27 3.97 17.47
CA THR A 293 -3.54 4.72 17.50
C THR A 293 -4.78 3.84 17.69
N GLY A 294 -4.69 2.55 17.40
CA GLY A 294 -5.76 1.56 17.60
C GLY A 294 -5.25 0.23 18.14
N LEU A 295 -6.11 -0.79 18.11
CA LEU A 295 -5.80 -2.14 18.61
C LEU A 295 -4.79 -2.91 17.72
N THR A 296 -4.69 -2.52 16.44
CA THR A 296 -3.78 -3.05 15.42
C THR A 296 -2.29 -2.81 15.71
N THR A 297 -1.44 -3.21 14.76
CA THR A 297 0.01 -2.95 14.81
C THR A 297 0.32 -1.46 14.71
N PRO A 298 1.38 -0.94 15.38
CA PRO A 298 1.79 0.45 15.23
C PRO A 298 2.11 0.84 13.79
N PHE A 299 1.78 2.08 13.45
CA PHE A 299 2.04 2.73 12.16
C PHE A 299 3.38 3.45 12.17
N ARG A 300 3.93 3.73 10.99
CA ARG A 300 5.06 4.65 10.83
C ARG A 300 4.56 5.98 10.28
N LEU A 301 5.03 7.07 10.87
CA LEU A 301 4.93 8.42 10.34
C LEU A 301 6.27 8.79 9.67
N GLU A 302 6.21 9.29 8.45
CA GLU A 302 7.34 9.93 7.75
C GLU A 302 7.17 11.44 7.81
N ILE A 303 8.17 12.13 8.36
CA ILE A 303 8.05 13.53 8.79
C ILE A 303 9.30 14.30 8.33
N PRO A 304 9.16 15.36 7.52
CA PRO A 304 10.28 16.24 7.17
C PRO A 304 10.90 16.95 8.39
N GLU A 305 12.12 17.46 8.24
CA GLU A 305 12.88 18.11 9.33
C GLU A 305 12.14 19.35 9.88
N TYR A 306 11.59 20.18 8.99
CA TYR A 306 10.79 21.36 9.36
C TYR A 306 9.46 21.06 10.07
N CYS A 307 9.03 19.79 10.11
CA CYS A 307 7.79 19.35 10.75
C CYS A 307 8.01 18.73 12.16
N LEU A 308 9.27 18.60 12.60
CA LEU A 308 9.63 17.86 13.82
C LEU A 308 9.15 18.52 15.11
N ASP A 309 9.10 19.85 15.14
CA ASP A 309 8.58 20.64 16.27
C ASP A 309 7.07 20.42 16.49
N GLN A 310 6.33 20.22 15.39
CA GLN A 310 4.88 19.96 15.39
C GLN A 310 4.51 18.47 15.56
N LEU A 311 5.49 17.56 15.71
CA LEU A 311 5.26 16.11 15.85
C LEU A 311 4.19 15.76 16.90
N GLU A 312 4.17 16.42 18.06
CA GLU A 312 3.19 16.14 19.12
C GLU A 312 1.77 16.56 18.73
N LYS A 313 1.61 17.73 18.08
CA LYS A 313 0.35 18.23 17.52
C LYS A 313 -0.18 17.27 16.44
N ILE A 314 0.69 16.89 15.49
CA ILE A 314 0.36 15.96 14.40
C ILE A 314 -0.04 14.59 14.96
N SER A 315 0.74 14.04 15.88
CA SER A 315 0.46 12.74 16.51
C SER A 315 -0.85 12.77 17.31
N THR A 316 -1.14 13.89 17.99
CA THR A 316 -2.41 14.09 18.72
C THR A 316 -3.60 14.14 17.77
N LEU A 317 -3.49 14.82 16.62
CA LEU A 317 -4.53 14.82 15.60
C LEU A 317 -4.79 13.39 15.11
N ILE A 318 -3.75 12.71 14.63
CA ILE A 318 -3.82 11.35 14.09
C ILE A 318 -4.45 10.40 15.12
N PHE A 319 -4.08 10.48 16.39
CA PHE A 319 -4.66 9.64 17.45
C PHE A 319 -6.11 9.99 17.81
N THR A 320 -6.50 11.26 17.74
CA THR A 320 -7.86 11.69 18.07
C THR A 320 -8.85 11.34 16.95
N THR A 321 -8.41 11.41 15.69
CA THR A 321 -9.24 11.10 14.50
C THR A 321 -9.10 9.65 14.02
N SER A 322 -8.38 8.78 14.72
CA SER A 322 -8.23 7.37 14.37
C SER A 322 -9.37 6.50 14.88
N GLU A 323 -9.92 5.66 14.00
CA GLU A 323 -10.88 4.61 14.35
C GLU A 323 -10.21 3.59 15.30
N GLU A 324 -10.88 3.21 16.40
CA GLU A 324 -10.25 2.40 17.45
C GLU A 324 -9.92 0.96 17.00
N GLU A 325 -10.77 0.39 16.13
CA GLU A 325 -10.63 -0.97 15.62
C GLU A 325 -9.38 -1.15 14.75
N ASN A 326 -9.19 -0.27 13.75
CA ASN A 326 -8.12 -0.38 12.76
C ASN A 326 -6.94 0.56 13.03
N GLY A 327 -7.12 1.63 13.81
CA GLY A 327 -6.10 2.64 14.13
C GLY A 327 -5.77 3.62 13.01
N ILE A 328 -6.57 3.71 11.95
CA ILE A 328 -6.33 4.58 10.80
C ILE A 328 -7.09 5.91 11.00
N PRO A 329 -6.48 7.08 10.75
CA PRO A 329 -7.17 8.37 10.77
C PRO A 329 -8.32 8.41 9.78
N PHE A 330 -9.47 8.97 10.19
CA PHE A 330 -10.69 9.11 9.40
C PHE A 330 -10.42 9.62 7.97
N SER A 331 -9.65 10.70 7.82
CA SER A 331 -9.36 11.29 6.51
C SER A 331 -8.54 10.38 5.59
N ILE A 332 -7.66 9.53 6.16
CA ILE A 332 -6.90 8.50 5.42
C ILE A 332 -7.76 7.26 5.13
N SER A 333 -8.69 6.91 6.03
CA SER A 333 -9.67 5.84 5.85
C SER A 333 -10.61 6.16 4.67
N GLU A 334 -11.11 7.40 4.62
CA GLU A 334 -11.98 7.89 3.55
C GLU A 334 -11.25 8.08 2.22
N ALA A 335 -9.98 8.53 2.21
CA ALA A 335 -9.18 8.61 0.99
C ALA A 335 -9.00 7.23 0.33
N ASP A 336 -8.52 6.23 1.10
CA ASP A 336 -8.38 4.81 0.71
C ASP A 336 -9.72 4.22 0.23
N ARG A 337 -10.83 4.57 0.90
CA ARG A 337 -12.18 4.13 0.50
C ARG A 337 -12.60 4.67 -0.88
N LEU A 338 -12.24 5.90 -1.20
CA LEU A 338 -12.64 6.60 -2.43
C LEU A 338 -11.74 6.26 -3.65
N THR A 339 -10.46 5.94 -3.43
CA THR A 339 -9.47 5.60 -4.47
C THR A 339 -9.46 4.13 -4.87
N LYS A 340 -10.12 3.26 -4.10
CA LYS A 340 -9.99 1.80 -4.17
C LYS A 340 -10.34 1.19 -5.53
N VAL A 341 -9.34 1.07 -6.40
CA VAL A 341 -9.44 0.36 -7.67
C VAL A 341 -9.49 -1.16 -7.43
N THR A 342 -10.68 -1.70 -7.24
CA THR A 342 -10.87 -3.15 -7.02
C THR A 342 -10.69 -3.98 -8.29
N THR A 343 -10.46 -5.29 -8.13
CA THR A 343 -10.47 -6.28 -9.23
C THR A 343 -11.79 -6.29 -9.99
N ASN A 344 -12.91 -5.95 -9.34
CA ASN A 344 -14.22 -5.84 -10.00
C ASN A 344 -14.27 -4.63 -10.94
N ILE A 345 -13.77 -3.46 -10.52
CA ILE A 345 -13.68 -2.26 -11.37
C ILE A 345 -12.76 -2.53 -12.57
N SER A 346 -11.64 -3.20 -12.34
CA SER A 346 -10.71 -3.57 -13.40
C SER A 346 -11.34 -4.52 -14.43
N ASN A 347 -12.03 -5.57 -13.98
CA ASN A 347 -12.77 -6.48 -14.86
C ASN A 347 -13.92 -5.82 -15.63
N ILE A 348 -14.68 -4.92 -14.99
CA ILE A 348 -15.73 -4.13 -15.68
C ILE A 348 -15.11 -3.30 -16.81
N ARG A 349 -13.95 -2.67 -16.57
CA ARG A 349 -13.23 -1.92 -17.60
C ARG A 349 -12.76 -2.83 -18.74
N THR A 350 -12.22 -4.01 -18.45
CA THR A 350 -11.81 -4.99 -19.48
C THR A 350 -13.01 -5.45 -20.31
N LEU A 351 -14.16 -5.74 -19.70
CA LEU A 351 -15.39 -6.05 -20.43
C LEU A 351 -15.87 -4.89 -21.30
N MET A 352 -15.78 -3.64 -20.82
CA MET A 352 -16.11 -2.46 -21.63
C MET A 352 -15.18 -2.29 -22.83
N ILE A 353 -13.89 -2.61 -22.69
CA ILE A 353 -12.92 -2.60 -23.80
C ILE A 353 -13.30 -3.70 -24.81
N TYR A 354 -13.58 -4.92 -24.35
CA TYR A 354 -14.00 -6.03 -25.21
C TYR A 354 -15.31 -5.74 -25.95
N SER A 355 -16.31 -5.20 -25.26
CA SER A 355 -17.60 -4.79 -25.85
C SER A 355 -17.42 -3.72 -26.93
N LYS A 356 -16.59 -2.70 -26.68
CA LYS A 356 -16.26 -1.69 -27.70
C LYS A 356 -15.50 -2.27 -28.90
N ALA A 357 -14.62 -3.24 -28.68
CA ALA A 357 -13.92 -3.92 -29.78
C ALA A 357 -14.88 -4.80 -30.61
N LEU A 358 -15.86 -5.46 -30.00
CA LEU A 358 -16.94 -6.16 -30.71
C LEU A 358 -17.75 -5.22 -31.61
N ASP A 359 -18.01 -3.99 -31.16
CA ASP A 359 -18.69 -2.98 -32.00
C ASP A 359 -17.83 -2.52 -33.19
N LEU A 360 -16.50 -2.55 -33.09
CA LEU A 360 -15.60 -2.33 -34.24
C LEU A 360 -15.65 -3.51 -35.22
N VAL A 361 -15.71 -4.76 -34.70
CA VAL A 361 -15.90 -5.96 -35.55
C VAL A 361 -17.24 -5.91 -36.30
N ARG A 362 -18.33 -5.51 -35.63
CA ARG A 362 -19.66 -5.32 -36.27
C ARG A 362 -19.66 -4.29 -37.39
N LYS A 363 -18.79 -3.28 -37.34
CA LYS A 363 -18.64 -2.26 -38.38
C LYS A 363 -17.67 -2.67 -39.49
N GLY A 364 -16.98 -3.81 -39.35
CA GLY A 364 -15.92 -4.23 -40.27
C GLY A 364 -14.60 -3.46 -40.10
N GLU A 365 -14.43 -2.73 -38.98
CA GLU A 365 -13.18 -2.01 -38.65
C GLU A 365 -12.13 -2.91 -38.00
N MET A 366 -12.53 -4.09 -37.51
CA MET A 366 -11.67 -5.15 -36.97
C MET A 366 -12.19 -6.53 -37.41
N ASN A 367 -11.32 -7.53 -37.46
CA ASN A 367 -11.74 -8.93 -37.65
C ASN A 367 -12.02 -9.60 -36.31
N MET A 368 -12.89 -10.61 -36.30
CA MET A 368 -13.19 -11.40 -35.09
C MET A 368 -11.94 -12.04 -34.47
N HIS A 369 -10.95 -12.42 -35.28
CA HIS A 369 -9.68 -12.98 -34.79
C HIS A 369 -8.78 -11.95 -34.09
N ASP A 370 -8.94 -10.65 -34.36
CA ASP A 370 -8.12 -9.58 -33.75
C ASP A 370 -8.47 -9.39 -32.25
N LEU A 371 -9.66 -9.85 -31.82
CA LEU A 371 -10.07 -9.86 -30.42
C LEU A 371 -9.18 -10.76 -29.53
N ASN A 372 -8.39 -11.66 -30.10
CA ASN A 372 -7.41 -12.47 -29.36
C ASN A 372 -6.30 -11.63 -28.69
N LEU A 373 -6.10 -10.38 -29.13
CA LEU A 373 -5.22 -9.42 -28.46
C LEU A 373 -5.74 -9.07 -27.05
N LEU A 374 -7.06 -9.09 -26.87
CA LEU A 374 -7.74 -8.76 -25.61
C LEU A 374 -7.91 -9.96 -24.67
N ALA A 375 -7.38 -11.14 -25.03
CA ALA A 375 -7.36 -12.28 -24.12
C ALA A 375 -6.45 -11.97 -22.92
N LEU A 376 -6.89 -12.30 -21.70
CA LEU A 376 -6.06 -12.19 -20.50
C LEU A 376 -4.78 -13.03 -20.62
N GLN A 377 -3.69 -12.59 -19.99
CA GLN A 377 -2.49 -13.42 -19.88
C GLN A 377 -2.73 -14.63 -18.95
N HIS A 378 -2.03 -15.74 -19.19
CA HIS A 378 -2.22 -16.97 -18.43
C HIS A 378 -1.91 -16.78 -16.92
N GLY A 379 -2.95 -16.83 -16.10
CA GLY A 379 -2.87 -16.67 -14.64
C GLY A 379 -3.59 -15.42 -14.11
N GLU A 380 -3.98 -14.50 -14.98
CA GLU A 380 -4.81 -13.34 -14.61
C GLU A 380 -6.26 -13.78 -14.31
N PRO A 381 -6.80 -13.48 -13.12
CA PRO A 381 -8.13 -13.94 -12.72
C PRO A 381 -9.24 -12.99 -13.19
N TRP A 382 -10.16 -13.50 -14.00
CA TRP A 382 -11.50 -12.92 -14.06
C TRP A 382 -12.16 -13.03 -12.68
N ALA A 383 -12.62 -11.91 -12.10
CA ALA A 383 -13.48 -11.95 -10.91
C ALA A 383 -14.89 -12.48 -11.25
N LEU A 384 -15.25 -12.43 -12.54
CA LEU A 384 -16.30 -13.24 -13.13
C LEU A 384 -15.74 -14.64 -13.41
N ASN A 385 -15.61 -15.43 -12.34
CA ASN A 385 -15.64 -16.87 -12.48
C ASN A 385 -16.99 -17.22 -13.11
N ASP A 386 -16.98 -17.61 -14.39
CA ASP A 386 -17.94 -18.52 -14.98
C ASP A 386 -17.37 -19.10 -16.29
N GLY A 387 -16.85 -20.33 -16.20
CA GLY A 387 -16.56 -21.15 -17.38
C GLY A 387 -17.81 -21.42 -18.23
N GLU A 388 -19.00 -21.13 -17.70
CA GLU A 388 -20.30 -21.18 -18.37
C GLU A 388 -20.49 -20.02 -19.37
N TYR A 389 -19.93 -18.83 -19.14
CA TYR A 389 -20.22 -17.68 -20.02
C TYR A 389 -19.51 -17.80 -21.38
N VAL A 390 -18.27 -18.31 -21.38
CA VAL A 390 -17.48 -18.54 -22.61
C VAL A 390 -17.97 -19.76 -23.38
N SER A 391 -18.41 -20.81 -22.68
CA SER A 391 -18.98 -22.00 -23.33
C SER A 391 -20.36 -21.71 -23.95
N ASN A 392 -21.19 -20.88 -23.33
CA ASN A 392 -22.44 -20.41 -23.94
C ASN A 392 -22.24 -19.50 -25.16
N LEU A 393 -21.12 -18.77 -25.26
CA LEU A 393 -20.75 -17.98 -26.44
C LEU A 393 -20.18 -18.82 -27.60
N LEU A 394 -19.59 -19.99 -27.30
CA LEU A 394 -18.99 -20.89 -28.30
C LEU A 394 -19.87 -22.08 -28.70
N GLY A 395 -20.94 -22.36 -27.96
CA GLY A 395 -21.90 -23.46 -28.24
C GLY A 395 -22.94 -23.17 -29.32
N GLY A 396 -22.81 -22.06 -30.05
CA GLY A 396 -23.80 -21.53 -31.00
C GLY A 396 -23.85 -22.16 -32.39
N GLU A 397 -23.17 -23.29 -32.64
CA GLU A 397 -23.27 -24.04 -33.89
C GLU A 397 -23.61 -25.52 -33.60
N GLN A 398 -24.89 -25.87 -33.73
CA GLN A 398 -25.29 -27.23 -34.08
C GLN A 398 -25.99 -27.22 -35.43
N VAL A 399 -25.53 -28.13 -36.28
CA VAL A 399 -25.95 -28.36 -37.66
C VAL A 399 -27.28 -29.11 -37.70
N ALA A 400 -28.15 -28.71 -38.63
CA ALA A 400 -29.29 -29.42 -39.25
C ALA A 400 -30.06 -30.47 -38.42
#